data_AF-G9WUE6-F1
#
_entry.id   AF-G9WUE6-F1
#
_cell.length_a   1.000
_cell.length_b   1.000
_cell.length_c   1.000
_cell.angle_alpha   90.00
_cell.angle_beta   90.00
_cell.angle_gamma   90.00
#
_symmetry.space_group_name_H-M   'P 1'
#
loop_
_entity.id
_entity.type
_entity.pdbx_description
1 polymer ?
#
loop_
_entity_poly.entity_id
_entity_poly.type
_entity_poly.pdbx_seq_one_letter_code
_entity_poly.pdbx_strand_id
1 'polypeptide(L)'
;MIDFNTLFSLMDLNTVLASLCWITAGIFTLAQKYAPQGKKPWSILLSFIGREINADIIQTQKEMSERIDALDKKLESIQQDMSDRIDALDEKIVNTDKKLDKNVAISARVRILRFGDELQEEKKPSKGRFDQALADINEYEEYCVKHSDFKNGITEPTSGFIKEQYQERLRKHDFSR
;
A
#
# COMPACT_ATOMS: atom_id res chain seq x y z
N MET A 1 -2.08 -1.58 68.40
CA MET A 1 -2.24 -1.66 66.93
C MET A 1 -2.76 -3.07 66.66
N ILE A 2 -4.03 -3.22 66.27
CA ILE A 2 -4.62 -4.55 66.05
C ILE A 2 -4.10 -5.02 64.70
N ASP A 3 -3.33 -6.12 64.68
CA ASP A 3 -2.85 -6.72 63.45
C ASP A 3 -3.97 -7.59 62.86
N PHE A 4 -4.57 -7.09 61.78
CA PHE A 4 -5.70 -7.74 61.13
C PHE A 4 -5.28 -9.06 60.48
N ASN A 5 -4.03 -9.23 60.06
CA ASN A 5 -3.60 -10.49 59.43
C ASN A 5 -3.55 -11.66 60.43
N THR A 6 -3.14 -11.42 61.68
CA THR A 6 -3.16 -12.43 62.75
C THR A 6 -4.58 -12.71 63.24
N LEU A 7 -5.48 -11.74 63.15
CA LEU A 7 -6.89 -11.90 63.54
C LEU A 7 -7.69 -12.70 62.50
N PHE A 8 -7.43 -12.48 61.21
CA PHE A 8 -8.04 -13.24 60.11
C PHE A 8 -7.47 -14.67 59.96
N SER A 9 -6.21 -14.91 60.32
CA SER A 9 -5.60 -16.25 60.23
C SER A 9 -6.07 -17.21 61.34
N LEU A 10 -6.57 -16.68 62.46
CA LEU A 10 -7.12 -17.46 63.58
C LEU A 10 -8.60 -17.81 63.43
N MET A 11 -9.30 -17.20 62.47
CA MET A 11 -10.73 -17.41 62.24
C MET A 11 -10.96 -18.09 60.89
N ASP A 12 -11.79 -19.14 60.86
CA ASP A 12 -12.21 -19.79 59.61
C ASP A 12 -12.89 -18.76 58.68
N LEU A 13 -12.61 -18.82 57.38
CA LEU A 13 -13.12 -17.90 56.35
C LEU A 13 -14.65 -17.79 56.41
N ASN A 14 -15.33 -18.88 56.72
CA ASN A 14 -16.78 -18.88 56.87
C ASN A 14 -17.25 -18.08 58.10
N THR A 15 -16.51 -18.14 59.21
CA THR A 15 -16.76 -17.37 60.44
C THR A 15 -16.47 -15.88 60.24
N VAL A 16 -15.43 -15.58 59.47
CA VAL A 16 -15.11 -14.22 59.03
C VAL A 16 -16.22 -13.68 58.13
N LEU A 17 -16.66 -14.44 57.13
CA LEU A 17 -17.76 -14.03 56.24
C LEU A 17 -19.06 -13.82 57.03
N ALA A 18 -19.39 -14.76 57.93
CA ALA A 18 -20.58 -14.71 58.76
C ALA A 18 -20.55 -13.52 59.73
N SER A 19 -19.41 -13.26 60.38
CA SER A 19 -19.28 -12.11 61.29
C SER A 19 -19.37 -10.78 60.53
N LEU A 20 -18.78 -10.69 59.33
CA LEU A 20 -18.98 -9.55 58.42
C LEU A 20 -20.44 -9.40 57.98
N CYS A 21 -21.17 -10.51 57.73
CA CYS A 21 -22.59 -10.48 57.42
C CYS A 21 -23.43 -9.94 58.60
N TRP A 22 -23.13 -10.33 59.83
CA TRP A 22 -23.83 -9.82 61.02
C TRP A 22 -23.50 -8.36 61.32
N ILE A 23 -22.24 -7.95 61.15
CA ILE A 23 -21.81 -6.55 61.30
C ILE A 23 -22.49 -5.69 60.23
N THR A 24 -22.50 -6.13 58.97
CA THR A 24 -23.19 -5.41 57.89
C THR A 24 -24.70 -5.37 58.09
N ALA A 25 -25.31 -6.45 58.58
CA ALA A 25 -26.72 -6.48 58.96
C ALA A 25 -27.04 -5.48 60.09
N GLY A 26 -26.20 -5.39 61.13
CA GLY A 26 -26.37 -4.44 62.23
C GLY A 26 -26.21 -2.99 61.80
N ILE A 27 -25.22 -2.70 60.94
CA ILE A 27 -25.04 -1.38 60.31
C ILE A 27 -26.27 -1.06 59.45
N PHE A 28 -26.84 -2.06 58.76
CA PHE A 28 -28.02 -1.90 57.92
C PHE A 28 -29.29 -1.55 58.71
N THR A 29 -29.53 -2.21 59.85
CA THR A 29 -30.67 -1.88 60.74
C THR A 29 -30.54 -0.48 61.32
N LEU A 30 -29.33 -0.09 61.74
CA LEU A 30 -29.06 1.25 62.24
C LEU A 30 -29.24 2.30 61.13
N ALA A 31 -28.73 2.01 59.93
CA ALA A 31 -28.87 2.90 58.77
C ALA A 31 -30.34 3.07 58.34
N GLN A 32 -31.18 2.03 58.42
CA GLN A 32 -32.63 2.14 58.17
C GLN A 32 -33.33 3.04 59.21
N LYS A 33 -32.92 2.98 60.47
CA LYS A 33 -33.53 3.73 61.58
C LYS A 33 -33.27 5.25 61.49
N TYR A 34 -32.11 5.65 60.99
CA TYR A 34 -31.71 7.06 60.86
C TYR A 34 -31.75 7.58 59.42
N ALA A 35 -32.23 6.78 58.46
CA ALA A 35 -32.35 7.20 57.07
C ALA A 35 -33.39 8.34 56.93
N PRO A 36 -33.07 9.41 56.17
CA PRO A 36 -34.02 10.48 55.90
C PRO A 36 -35.23 9.95 55.11
N GLN A 37 -36.44 10.43 55.43
CA GLN A 37 -37.66 9.96 54.77
C GLN A 37 -37.58 10.17 53.26
N GLY A 38 -37.53 9.07 52.51
CA GLY A 38 -37.61 9.03 51.05
C GLY A 38 -36.41 8.43 50.31
N LYS A 39 -35.22 8.29 50.92
CA LYS A 39 -34.05 7.68 50.24
C LYS A 39 -33.39 6.60 51.09
N LYS A 40 -33.30 5.37 50.54
CA LYS A 40 -32.69 4.22 51.22
C LYS A 40 -31.17 4.40 51.38
N PRO A 41 -30.55 3.96 52.49
CA PRO A 41 -29.11 4.12 52.73
C PRO A 41 -28.21 3.48 51.66
N TRP A 42 -28.59 2.33 51.08
CA TRP A 42 -27.89 1.75 49.92
C TRP A 42 -27.93 2.66 48.69
N SER A 43 -29.02 3.41 48.49
CA SER A 43 -29.12 4.35 47.36
C SER A 43 -28.11 5.48 47.48
N ILE A 44 -27.77 5.90 48.70
CA ILE A 44 -26.77 6.95 48.94
C ILE A 44 -25.37 6.39 48.64
N LEU A 45 -25.03 5.23 49.20
CA LEU A 45 -23.75 4.56 48.96
C LEU A 45 -23.53 4.24 47.48
N LEU A 46 -24.53 3.65 46.81
CA LEU A 46 -24.49 3.38 45.37
C LEU A 46 -24.40 4.67 44.55
N SER A 47 -25.00 5.78 45.00
CA SER A 47 -24.90 7.06 44.29
C SER A 47 -23.52 7.72 44.38
N PHE A 48 -22.75 7.43 45.44
CA PHE A 48 -21.38 7.93 45.58
C PHE A 48 -20.43 7.09 44.74
N ILE A 49 -20.51 5.77 44.86
CA ILE A 49 -19.71 4.83 44.07
C ILE A 49 -20.01 5.03 42.57
N GLY A 50 -21.29 5.15 42.20
CA GLY A 50 -21.70 5.37 40.82
C GLY A 50 -21.31 6.75 40.27
N ARG A 51 -21.19 7.79 41.10
CA ARG A 51 -20.73 9.12 40.67
C ARG A 51 -19.26 9.12 40.31
N GLU A 52 -18.44 8.50 41.15
CA GLU A 52 -17.00 8.38 40.91
C GLU A 52 -16.71 7.54 39.66
N ILE A 53 -17.35 6.36 39.57
CA ILE A 53 -17.23 5.48 38.40
C ILE A 53 -17.71 6.19 37.12
N ASN A 54 -18.81 6.95 37.19
CA ASN A 54 -19.32 7.67 36.03
C ASN A 54 -18.36 8.80 35.59
N ALA A 55 -17.69 9.48 36.52
CA ALA A 55 -16.70 10.51 36.20
C ALA A 55 -15.48 9.92 35.47
N ASP A 56 -14.93 8.81 35.97
CA ASP A 56 -13.79 8.12 35.35
C ASP A 56 -14.14 7.57 33.96
N ILE A 57 -15.33 6.99 33.81
CA ILE A 57 -15.81 6.50 32.51
C ILE A 57 -15.98 7.65 31.52
N ILE A 58 -16.53 8.79 31.95
CA ILE A 58 -16.66 9.98 31.08
C ILE A 58 -15.28 10.52 30.68
N GLN A 59 -14.32 10.57 31.59
CA GLN A 59 -12.97 11.03 31.29
C GLN A 59 -12.27 10.10 30.29
N THR A 60 -12.27 8.80 30.56
CA THR A 60 -11.67 7.80 29.65
C THR A 60 -12.34 7.76 28.29
N GLN A 61 -13.67 7.96 28.22
CA GLN A 61 -14.39 8.09 26.96
C GLN A 61 -13.96 9.36 26.20
N LYS A 62 -13.76 10.48 26.89
CA LYS A 62 -13.27 11.72 26.29
C LYS A 62 -11.84 11.57 25.75
N GLU A 63 -10.93 11.01 26.53
CA GLU A 63 -9.56 10.75 26.08
C GLU A 63 -9.51 9.79 24.89
N MET A 64 -10.40 8.78 24.87
CA MET A 64 -10.53 7.87 23.73
C MET A 64 -11.05 8.60 22.49
N SER A 65 -12.05 9.48 22.65
CA SER A 65 -12.56 10.33 21.56
C SER A 65 -11.46 11.21 20.97
N GLU A 66 -10.67 11.88 21.81
CA GLU A 66 -9.57 12.74 21.34
C GLU A 66 -8.49 11.94 20.60
N ARG A 67 -8.20 10.72 21.03
CA ARG A 67 -7.26 9.82 20.33
C ARG A 67 -7.83 9.35 19.00
N ILE A 68 -9.13 9.07 18.92
CA ILE A 68 -9.80 8.71 17.66
C ILE A 68 -9.72 9.87 16.67
N ASP A 69 -10.05 11.10 17.10
CA ASP A 69 -9.94 12.29 16.25
C ASP A 69 -8.52 12.54 15.73
N ALA A 70 -7.51 12.28 16.57
CA ALA A 70 -6.12 12.39 16.18
C ALA A 70 -5.69 11.30 15.19
N LEU A 71 -6.23 10.08 15.32
CA LEU A 71 -5.99 8.99 14.37
C LEU A 71 -6.68 9.26 13.03
N ASP A 72 -7.90 9.79 13.05
CA ASP A 72 -8.65 10.14 11.83
C ASP A 72 -7.89 11.20 11.02
N LYS A 73 -7.39 12.26 11.68
CA LYS A 73 -6.53 13.26 11.02
C LYS A 73 -5.25 12.67 10.43
N LYS A 74 -4.62 11.72 11.13
CA LYS A 74 -3.43 11.04 10.61
C LYS A 74 -3.79 10.16 9.41
N LEU A 75 -4.90 9.46 9.47
CA LEU A 75 -5.42 8.63 8.37
C LEU A 75 -5.67 9.50 7.14
N GLU A 76 -6.36 10.63 7.28
CA GLU A 76 -6.59 11.59 6.20
C GLU A 76 -5.27 12.08 5.59
N SER A 77 -4.30 12.46 6.43
CA SER A 77 -2.99 12.92 5.94
C SER A 77 -2.21 11.84 5.19
N ILE A 78 -2.29 10.59 5.65
CA ILE A 78 -1.65 9.43 4.99
C ILE A 78 -2.37 9.12 3.69
N GLN A 79 -3.69 9.15 3.68
CA GLN A 79 -4.49 8.93 2.48
C GLN A 79 -4.17 9.97 1.41
N GLN A 80 -3.99 11.24 1.80
CA GLN A 80 -3.58 12.29 0.88
C GLN A 80 -2.15 12.08 0.36
N ASP A 81 -1.16 11.84 1.23
CA ASP A 81 0.23 11.59 0.81
C ASP A 81 0.34 10.36 -0.11
N MET A 82 -0.45 9.31 0.15
CA MET A 82 -0.52 8.16 -0.74
C MET A 82 -1.11 8.51 -2.10
N SER A 83 -2.19 9.30 -2.15
CA SER A 83 -2.77 9.77 -3.42
C SER A 83 -1.76 10.57 -4.23
N ASP A 84 -1.09 11.55 -3.60
CA ASP A 84 -0.11 12.41 -4.27
C ASP A 84 1.08 11.59 -4.80
N ARG A 85 1.51 10.56 -4.07
CA ARG A 85 2.57 9.64 -4.50
C ARG A 85 2.14 8.73 -5.65
N ILE A 86 0.88 8.28 -5.67
CA ILE A 86 0.34 7.48 -6.77
C ILE A 86 0.35 8.33 -8.04
N ASP A 87 -0.13 9.57 -8.00
CA ASP A 87 -0.14 10.47 -9.15
C ASP A 87 1.29 10.74 -9.67
N ALA A 88 2.24 10.97 -8.77
CA ALA A 88 3.64 11.17 -9.12
C ALA A 88 4.31 9.90 -9.71
N LEU A 89 3.89 8.71 -9.27
CA LEU A 89 4.37 7.45 -9.83
C LEU A 89 3.78 7.20 -11.22
N ASP A 90 2.50 7.49 -11.42
CA ASP A 90 1.83 7.34 -12.71
C ASP A 90 2.49 8.23 -13.77
N GLU A 91 2.82 9.48 -13.43
CA GLU A 91 3.55 10.37 -14.34
C GLU A 91 4.94 9.80 -14.71
N LYS A 92 5.66 9.27 -13.72
CA LYS A 92 6.99 8.66 -13.95
C LYS A 92 6.89 7.39 -14.80
N ILE A 93 5.86 6.58 -14.62
CA ILE A 93 5.62 5.37 -15.42
C ILE A 93 5.40 5.78 -16.88
N VAL A 94 4.48 6.71 -17.15
CA VAL A 94 4.21 7.21 -18.51
C VAL A 94 5.46 7.78 -19.16
N ASN A 95 6.26 8.56 -18.42
CA ASN A 95 7.51 9.11 -18.95
C ASN A 95 8.58 8.06 -19.21
N THR A 96 8.64 7.01 -18.40
CA THR A 96 9.58 5.89 -18.56
C THR A 96 9.20 5.04 -19.76
N ASP A 97 7.90 4.78 -19.95
CA ASP A 97 7.35 4.02 -21.08
C ASP A 97 7.68 4.70 -22.41
N LYS A 98 7.43 6.01 -22.52
CA LYS A 98 7.83 6.82 -23.69
C LYS A 98 9.33 6.76 -23.99
N LYS A 99 10.18 6.76 -22.95
CA LYS A 99 11.64 6.63 -23.11
C LYS A 99 12.02 5.23 -23.57
N LEU A 100 11.35 4.20 -23.08
CA LEU A 100 11.58 2.81 -23.46
C LEU A 100 11.25 2.61 -24.94
N ASP A 101 10.06 3.03 -25.38
CA ASP A 101 9.65 2.95 -26.79
C ASP A 101 10.64 3.65 -27.71
N LYS A 102 11.10 4.84 -27.32
CA LYS A 102 12.14 5.57 -28.05
C LYS A 102 13.45 4.79 -28.13
N ASN A 103 13.90 4.20 -27.02
CA ASN A 103 15.14 3.43 -26.99
C ASN A 103 15.05 2.15 -27.82
N VAL A 104 13.89 1.50 -27.85
CA VAL A 104 13.61 0.35 -28.72
C VAL A 104 13.77 0.74 -30.18
N ALA A 105 13.15 1.85 -30.61
CA ALA A 105 13.29 2.35 -31.98
C ALA A 105 14.73 2.75 -32.34
N ILE A 106 15.47 3.39 -31.42
CA ILE A 106 16.90 3.70 -31.63
C ILE A 106 17.70 2.40 -31.77
N SER A 107 17.41 1.39 -30.97
CA SER A 107 18.10 0.09 -31.03
C SER A 107 17.81 -0.63 -32.35
N ALA A 108 16.56 -0.65 -32.80
CA ALA A 108 16.17 -1.15 -34.11
C ALA A 108 16.92 -0.43 -35.23
N ARG A 109 16.97 0.91 -35.18
CA ARG A 109 17.74 1.73 -36.13
C ARG A 109 19.21 1.31 -36.21
N VAL A 110 19.88 1.12 -35.07
CA VAL A 110 21.29 0.70 -35.05
C VAL A 110 21.47 -0.67 -35.70
N ARG A 111 20.55 -1.62 -35.46
CA ARG A 111 20.59 -2.96 -36.08
C ARG A 111 20.36 -2.90 -37.59
N ILE A 112 19.41 -2.08 -38.05
CA ILE A 112 19.13 -1.85 -39.47
C ILE A 112 20.37 -1.31 -40.18
N LEU A 113 20.98 -0.24 -39.65
CA LEU A 113 22.15 0.39 -40.26
C LEU A 113 23.34 -0.57 -40.30
N ARG A 114 23.61 -1.26 -39.19
CA ARG A 114 24.68 -2.25 -39.13
C ARG A 114 24.48 -3.37 -40.16
N PHE A 115 23.26 -3.89 -40.27
CA PHE A 115 22.98 -4.93 -41.26
C PHE A 115 23.11 -4.40 -42.69
N GLY A 116 22.71 -3.14 -42.94
CA GLY A 116 22.95 -2.46 -44.20
C GLY A 116 24.43 -2.37 -44.57
N ASP A 117 25.30 -2.07 -43.60
CA ASP A 117 26.75 -2.07 -43.79
C ASP A 117 27.29 -3.48 -44.05
N GLU A 118 26.83 -4.49 -43.29
CA GLU A 118 27.20 -5.90 -43.47
C GLU A 118 26.84 -6.42 -44.87
N LEU A 119 25.72 -5.98 -45.45
CA LEU A 119 25.31 -6.34 -46.82
C LEU A 119 26.22 -5.76 -47.89
N GLN A 120 26.88 -4.62 -47.62
CA GLN A 120 27.87 -4.04 -48.54
C GLN A 120 29.20 -4.81 -48.47
N GLU A 121 29.52 -5.41 -47.33
CA GLU A 121 30.75 -6.19 -47.11
C GLU A 121 30.68 -7.63 -47.66
N GLU A 122 30.24 -7.90 -48.90
CA GLU A 122 30.24 -9.20 -49.63
C GLU A 122 29.87 -10.51 -48.85
N LYS A 123 29.38 -10.42 -47.61
CA LYS A 123 29.02 -11.57 -46.78
C LYS A 123 27.65 -12.05 -47.24
N LYS A 124 27.51 -13.36 -47.39
CA LYS A 124 26.24 -14.00 -47.75
C LYS A 124 25.42 -14.24 -46.47
N PRO A 125 24.38 -13.45 -46.16
CA PRO A 125 23.64 -13.62 -44.91
C PRO A 125 22.64 -14.78 -45.03
N SER A 126 22.28 -15.35 -43.88
CA SER A 126 21.20 -16.33 -43.80
C SER A 126 19.83 -15.66 -43.89
N LYS A 127 18.81 -16.42 -44.29
CA LYS A 127 17.42 -15.93 -44.33
C LYS A 127 16.96 -15.39 -42.96
N GLY A 128 17.36 -16.04 -41.86
CA GLY A 128 17.01 -15.60 -40.51
C GLY A 128 17.61 -14.23 -40.12
N ARG A 129 18.76 -13.85 -40.68
CA ARG A 129 19.32 -12.49 -40.49
C ARG A 129 18.48 -11.44 -41.19
N PHE A 130 18.02 -11.72 -42.41
CA PHE A 130 17.09 -10.84 -43.10
C PHE A 130 15.75 -10.74 -42.39
N ASP A 131 15.18 -11.88 -41.95
CA ASP A 131 13.89 -11.88 -41.24
C ASP A 131 13.97 -11.04 -39.95
N GLN A 132 15.10 -11.08 -39.21
CA GLN A 132 15.34 -10.20 -38.07
C GLN A 132 15.42 -8.72 -38.48
N ALA A 133 16.16 -8.40 -39.54
CA ALA A 133 16.29 -7.02 -40.02
C ALA A 133 14.95 -6.45 -40.50
N LEU A 134 14.10 -7.27 -41.15
CA LEU A 134 12.76 -6.87 -41.55
C LEU A 134 11.84 -6.61 -40.34
N ALA A 135 11.95 -7.41 -39.28
CA ALA A 135 11.24 -7.16 -38.03
C ALA A 135 11.69 -5.83 -37.39
N ASP A 136 13.00 -5.56 -37.35
CA ASP A 136 13.56 -4.30 -36.85
C ASP A 136 13.08 -3.11 -37.70
N ILE A 137 13.03 -3.25 -39.04
CA ILE A 137 12.50 -2.22 -39.94
C ILE A 137 11.03 -1.92 -39.63
N ASN A 138 10.19 -2.94 -39.47
CA ASN A 138 8.77 -2.74 -39.17
C ASN A 138 8.57 -2.03 -37.83
N GLU A 139 9.28 -2.47 -36.77
CA GLU A 139 9.23 -1.86 -35.44
C GLU A 139 9.66 -0.37 -35.49
N TYR A 140 10.72 -0.08 -36.24
CA TYR A 140 11.22 1.26 -36.43
C TYR A 140 10.28 2.16 -37.26
N GLU A 141 9.76 1.64 -38.39
CA GLU A 141 8.82 2.36 -39.25
C GLU A 141 7.51 2.67 -38.50
N GLU A 142 6.97 1.72 -37.74
CA GLU A 142 5.78 1.91 -36.91
C GLU A 142 6.00 3.02 -35.87
N TYR A 143 7.16 3.01 -35.20
CA TYR A 143 7.51 4.07 -34.26
C TYR A 143 7.60 5.44 -34.94
N CYS A 144 8.23 5.53 -36.11
CA CYS A 144 8.36 6.79 -36.86
C CYS A 144 7.01 7.34 -37.34
N VAL A 145 6.08 6.47 -37.76
CA VAL A 145 4.72 6.89 -38.15
C VAL A 145 3.97 7.51 -36.96
N LYS A 146 4.11 6.93 -35.77
CA LYS A 146 3.51 7.47 -34.53
C LYS A 146 4.21 8.73 -34.02
N HIS A 147 5.49 8.95 -34.40
CA HIS A 147 6.35 10.03 -33.90
C HIS A 147 6.97 10.83 -35.06
N SER A 148 6.16 11.70 -35.68
CA SER A 148 6.57 12.49 -36.86
C SER A 148 7.78 13.42 -36.66
N ASP A 149 8.10 13.77 -35.42
CA ASP A 149 9.26 14.57 -35.03
C ASP A 149 10.57 13.77 -34.96
N PHE A 150 10.49 12.44 -35.00
CA PHE A 150 11.63 11.55 -34.88
C PHE A 150 12.40 11.43 -36.22
N LYS A 151 13.72 11.60 -36.17
CA LYS A 151 14.56 11.69 -37.37
C LYS A 151 14.76 10.32 -38.06
N ASN A 152 14.23 10.18 -39.29
CA ASN A 152 14.29 8.95 -40.11
C ASN A 152 15.25 8.99 -41.31
N GLY A 153 15.78 10.16 -41.71
CA GLY A 153 16.36 10.33 -43.06
C GLY A 153 17.50 9.39 -43.51
N ILE A 154 18.27 8.76 -42.62
CA ILE A 154 19.34 7.82 -43.01
C ILE A 154 18.84 6.37 -43.05
N THR A 155 17.80 6.04 -42.29
CA THR A 155 17.34 4.66 -42.14
C THR A 155 16.41 4.25 -43.28
N GLU A 156 15.61 5.17 -43.81
CA GLU A 156 14.74 4.93 -44.97
C GLU A 156 15.47 4.32 -46.20
N PRO A 157 16.56 4.90 -46.74
CA PRO A 157 17.26 4.30 -47.88
C PRO A 157 17.89 2.95 -47.55
N THR A 158 18.42 2.77 -46.34
CA THR A 158 18.99 1.49 -45.89
C THR A 158 17.91 0.40 -45.77
N SER A 159 16.74 0.74 -45.22
CA SER A 159 15.57 -0.16 -45.16
C SER A 159 15.12 -0.59 -46.55
N GLY A 160 15.07 0.35 -47.50
CA GLY A 160 14.76 0.07 -48.90
C GLY A 160 15.75 -0.91 -49.53
N PHE A 161 17.06 -0.67 -49.36
CA PHE A 161 18.12 -1.54 -49.84
C PHE A 161 18.04 -2.96 -49.26
N ILE A 162 17.82 -3.09 -47.94
CA ILE A 162 17.67 -4.39 -47.28
C ILE A 162 16.45 -5.15 -47.81
N LYS A 163 15.30 -4.47 -47.95
CA LYS A 163 14.06 -5.05 -48.49
C LYS A 163 14.29 -5.54 -49.94
N GLU A 164 14.97 -4.76 -50.77
CA GLU A 164 15.30 -5.15 -52.15
C GLU A 164 16.21 -6.38 -52.20
N GLN A 165 17.31 -6.38 -51.46
CA GLN A 165 18.25 -7.50 -51.40
C GLN A 165 17.59 -8.79 -50.90
N TYR A 166 16.68 -8.69 -49.93
CA TYR A 166 15.89 -9.84 -49.49
C TYR A 166 15.03 -10.41 -50.62
N GLN A 167 14.30 -9.56 -51.35
CA GLN A 167 13.43 -9.99 -52.45
C GLN A 167 14.21 -10.59 -53.61
N GLU A 168 15.39 -10.06 -53.92
CA GLU A 168 16.28 -10.65 -54.92
C GLU A 168 16.74 -12.06 -54.52
N ARG A 169 17.19 -12.24 -53.28
CA ARG A 169 17.64 -13.53 -52.76
C ARG A 169 16.50 -14.53 -52.60
N LEU A 170 15.30 -14.06 -52.25
CA LEU A 170 14.10 -14.88 -52.20
C LEU A 170 13.75 -15.45 -53.58
N ARG A 171 13.81 -14.61 -54.63
CA ARG A 171 13.59 -15.04 -56.02
C ARG A 171 14.66 -16.01 -56.51
N LYS A 172 15.93 -15.79 -56.15
CA LYS A 172 17.07 -16.61 -56.58
C LYS A 172 17.30 -17.84 -55.69
N HIS A 173 16.54 -18.00 -54.60
CA HIS A 173 16.80 -18.97 -53.53
C HIS A 173 18.26 -18.93 -53.01
N ASP A 174 18.83 -17.73 -52.94
CA ASP A 174 20.27 -17.49 -52.75
C ASP A 174 20.61 -16.97 -51.34
N PHE A 175 20.20 -17.71 -50.32
CA PHE A 175 20.55 -17.44 -48.92
C PHE A 175 21.74 -18.31 -48.49
N SER A 176 22.52 -17.84 -47.50
CA SER A 176 23.43 -18.75 -46.79
C SER A 176 22.62 -19.84 -46.09
N ARG A 177 23.16 -21.07 -46.11
CA ARG A 177 22.73 -22.12 -45.19
C ARG A 177 22.97 -21.70 -43.74
#